data_AF-A0A7S0L2B7-F1
#
_entry.id   AF-A0A7S0L2B7-F1
#
_cell.length_a   1.000
_cell.length_b   1.000
_cell.length_c   1.000
_cell.angle_alpha   90.00
_cell.angle_beta   90.00
_cell.angle_gamma   90.00
#
_symmetry.space_group_name_H-M   'P 1'
#
loop_
_entity.id
_entity.type
_entity.pdbx_description
1 polymer ?
#
loop_
_entity_poly.entity_id
_entity_poly.type
_entity_poly.pdbx_seq_one_letter_code
_entity_poly.pdbx_strand_id
1 'polypeptide(L)'
;GMRRFSLWLVICALVSVSTLDLGNYRIRLRRPLGIAFEEVTAGEANGVVVADLVGDGNAELDGRVLVGDRLLRCSAVVLGGQAALLSLGGKQYTNWRRELIECTSMTFDDVMAALGSNSGRFGYSDVVLELAHTDASVPRTIPASARQRLDDDADVDWEWTGTKVDGVQTPLRPPPDAF
;
A
#
# COMPACT_ATOMS: atom_id res chain seq x y z
N GLY A 1 -36.07 11.10 63.67
CA GLY A 1 -35.08 11.80 62.84
C GLY A 1 -34.35 10.78 61.99
N MET A 2 -34.66 10.76 60.69
CA MET A 2 -34.14 9.77 59.72
C MET A 2 -32.93 10.38 59.00
N ARG A 3 -31.73 9.81 59.18
CA ARG A 3 -30.53 10.24 58.46
C ARG A 3 -30.41 9.42 57.17
N ARG A 4 -30.71 10.05 56.04
CA ARG A 4 -30.45 9.49 54.70
C ARG A 4 -28.97 9.70 54.38
N PHE A 5 -28.20 8.62 54.33
CA PHE A 5 -26.83 8.61 53.80
C PHE A 5 -26.91 8.39 52.28
N SER A 6 -26.72 9.44 51.50
CA SER A 6 -26.46 9.36 50.06
C SER A 6 -24.96 9.15 49.87
N LEU A 7 -24.54 7.91 49.61
CA LEU A 7 -23.17 7.61 49.21
C LEU A 7 -23.08 7.70 47.68
N TRP A 8 -22.25 8.64 47.22
CA TRP A 8 -21.96 8.90 45.82
C TRP A 8 -21.28 7.70 45.15
N LEU A 9 -21.88 7.20 44.08
CA LEU A 9 -21.29 6.20 43.21
C LEU A 9 -20.30 6.90 42.26
N VAL A 10 -19.00 6.80 42.54
CA VAL A 10 -17.95 7.21 41.59
C VAL A 10 -17.84 6.12 40.53
N ILE A 11 -18.49 6.34 39.39
CA ILE A 11 -18.31 5.50 38.20
C ILE A 11 -16.99 5.92 37.55
N CYS A 12 -15.91 5.22 37.87
CA CYS A 12 -14.69 5.25 37.06
C CYS A 12 -14.98 4.46 35.79
N ALA A 13 -15.24 5.17 34.68
CA ALA A 13 -15.31 4.55 33.36
C ALA A 13 -13.90 4.03 33.00
N LEU A 14 -13.69 2.73 33.14
CA LEU A 14 -12.61 2.03 32.45
C LEU A 14 -12.85 2.20 30.94
N VAL A 15 -12.11 3.11 30.31
CA VAL A 15 -11.94 3.07 28.86
C VAL A 15 -11.12 1.82 28.58
N SER A 16 -11.81 0.77 28.15
CA SER A 16 -11.17 -0.42 27.61
C SER A 16 -10.41 0.02 26.35
N VAL A 17 -9.09 0.16 26.47
CA VAL A 17 -8.21 0.17 25.31
C VAL A 17 -8.39 -1.20 24.67
N SER A 18 -9.23 -1.25 23.65
CA SER A 18 -9.43 -2.45 22.86
C SER A 18 -8.11 -2.67 22.12
N THR A 19 -7.36 -3.70 22.50
CA THR A 19 -6.32 -4.25 21.62
C THR A 19 -7.03 -4.64 20.34
N LEU A 20 -6.92 -3.76 19.33
CA LEU A 20 -7.41 -4.05 18.00
C LEU A 20 -6.77 -5.36 17.56
N ASP A 21 -7.58 -6.23 16.98
CA ASP A 21 -7.12 -7.43 16.31
C ASP A 21 -6.00 -7.00 15.34
N LEU A 22 -4.74 -7.25 15.69
CA LEU A 22 -3.52 -6.85 14.97
C LEU A 22 -3.36 -7.75 13.72
N GLY A 23 -4.45 -7.87 12.96
CA GLY A 23 -4.49 -8.62 11.73
C GLY A 23 -3.79 -7.84 10.62
N ASN A 24 -3.07 -8.56 9.79
CA ASN A 24 -2.56 -8.02 8.53
C ASN A 24 -3.76 -7.61 7.67
N TYR A 25 -3.69 -6.45 7.03
CA TYR A 25 -4.70 -5.98 6.13
C TYR A 25 -4.08 -5.62 4.78
N ARG A 26 -4.89 -5.73 3.73
CA ARG A 26 -4.47 -5.46 2.35
C ARG A 26 -5.25 -4.28 1.80
N ILE A 27 -4.53 -3.42 1.08
CA ILE A 27 -5.09 -2.27 0.38
C ILE A 27 -4.52 -2.18 -1.03
N ARG A 28 -5.28 -1.58 -1.94
CA ARG A 28 -4.82 -1.19 -3.28
C ARG A 28 -4.89 0.33 -3.34
N LEU A 29 -3.75 0.96 -3.64
CA LEU A 29 -3.66 2.42 -3.74
C LEU A 29 -3.14 2.81 -5.12
N ARG A 30 -3.77 3.82 -5.72
CA ARG A 30 -3.21 4.47 -6.91
C ARG A 30 -1.93 5.22 -6.52
N ARG A 31 -1.02 5.34 -7.48
CA ARG A 31 0.15 6.20 -7.33
C ARG A 31 -0.23 7.67 -7.58
N PRO A 32 0.39 8.64 -6.88
CA PRO A 32 1.31 8.46 -5.75
C PRO A 32 0.59 7.90 -4.51
N LEU A 33 1.27 7.07 -3.71
CA LEU A 33 0.63 6.38 -2.58
C LEU A 33 0.21 7.34 -1.45
N GLY A 34 0.93 8.45 -1.28
CA GLY A 34 0.72 9.37 -0.16
C GLY A 34 1.24 8.84 1.18
N ILE A 35 2.28 7.98 1.14
CA ILE A 35 2.92 7.38 2.31
C ILE A 35 4.39 7.79 2.34
N ALA A 36 4.88 8.24 3.49
CA ALA A 36 6.30 8.33 3.80
C ALA A 36 6.71 7.10 4.58
N PHE A 37 7.73 6.39 4.09
CA PHE A 37 8.30 5.21 4.74
C PHE A 37 9.62 5.55 5.43
N GLU A 38 9.93 4.83 6.50
CA GLU A 38 11.26 4.83 7.14
C GLU A 38 11.71 3.38 7.42
N GLU A 39 13.01 3.17 7.56
CA GLU A 39 13.58 1.87 7.93
C GLU A 39 13.18 1.45 9.33
N VAL A 40 12.85 0.17 9.54
CA VAL A 40 12.62 -0.39 10.88
C VAL A 40 13.88 -0.26 11.73
N THR A 41 15.03 -0.60 11.14
CA THR A 41 16.36 -0.43 11.74
C THR A 41 17.26 0.21 10.69
N ALA A 42 17.82 1.37 11.01
CA ALA A 42 18.63 2.13 10.06
C ALA A 42 19.80 1.31 9.50
N GLY A 43 19.89 1.21 8.17
CA GLY A 43 20.94 0.48 7.46
C GLY A 43 20.84 -1.05 7.49
N GLU A 44 19.75 -1.62 7.99
CA GLU A 44 19.51 -3.07 7.98
C GLU A 44 18.36 -3.46 7.04
N ALA A 45 18.45 -4.66 6.47
CA ALA A 45 17.41 -5.23 5.62
C ALA A 45 16.22 -5.78 6.42
N ASN A 46 15.56 -4.91 7.20
CA ASN A 46 14.45 -5.28 8.11
C ASN A 46 13.08 -4.71 7.65
N GLY A 47 13.01 -4.20 6.42
CA GLY A 47 11.84 -3.57 5.86
C GLY A 47 11.58 -2.17 6.40
N VAL A 48 10.34 -1.71 6.22
CA VAL A 48 9.94 -0.33 6.48
C VAL A 48 8.66 -0.22 7.29
N VAL A 49 8.50 0.92 7.96
CA VAL A 49 7.27 1.33 8.63
C VAL A 49 6.74 2.63 8.03
N VAL A 50 5.45 2.88 8.20
CA VAL A 50 4.80 4.13 7.82
C VAL A 50 5.22 5.21 8.81
N ALA A 51 6.08 6.13 8.37
CA ALA A 51 6.57 7.25 9.17
C ALA A 51 5.57 8.41 9.18
N ASP A 52 4.96 8.69 8.03
CA ASP A 52 3.95 9.73 7.90
C ASP A 52 3.01 9.48 6.70
N LEU A 53 1.89 10.20 6.68
CA LEU A 53 0.94 10.22 5.57
C LEU A 53 0.86 11.64 5.01
N VAL A 54 0.84 11.72 3.68
CA VAL A 54 0.67 13.00 2.99
C VAL A 54 -0.78 13.45 3.15
N GLY A 55 -0.96 14.69 3.62
CA GLY A 55 -2.28 15.34 3.73
C GLY A 55 -3.02 15.35 2.39
N ASP A 56 -4.29 14.96 2.42
CA ASP A 56 -5.16 14.74 1.26
C ASP A 56 -4.61 13.71 0.25
N GLY A 57 -3.64 12.89 0.66
CA GLY A 57 -3.03 11.85 -0.16
C GLY A 57 -3.86 10.56 -0.21
N ASN A 58 -3.58 9.70 -1.19
CA ASN A 58 -4.37 8.47 -1.42
C ASN A 58 -4.45 7.54 -0.19
N ALA A 59 -3.35 7.35 0.55
CA ALA A 59 -3.34 6.55 1.77
C ALA A 59 -4.12 7.20 2.92
N GLU A 60 -4.06 8.52 3.06
CA GLU A 60 -4.84 9.23 4.07
C GLU A 60 -6.34 9.15 3.75
N LEU A 61 -6.71 9.37 2.49
CA LEU A 61 -8.10 9.28 2.03
C LEU A 61 -8.67 7.86 2.13
N ASP A 62 -7.88 6.82 1.91
CA ASP A 62 -8.32 5.43 2.16
C ASP A 62 -8.65 5.22 3.65
N GLY A 63 -7.85 5.82 4.53
CA GLY A 63 -8.11 5.94 5.97
C GLY A 63 -7.93 4.66 6.77
N ARG A 64 -7.47 3.57 6.15
CA ARG A 64 -7.04 2.34 6.84
C ARG A 64 -5.56 2.38 7.25
N VAL A 65 -4.73 3.07 6.47
CA VAL A 65 -3.29 3.18 6.75
C VAL A 65 -3.05 4.09 7.94
N LEU A 66 -2.27 3.63 8.91
CA LEU A 66 -1.89 4.41 10.08
C LEU A 66 -0.37 4.63 10.10
N VAL A 67 0.03 5.78 10.65
CA VAL A 67 1.43 6.00 11.04
C VAL A 67 1.80 4.98 12.11
N GLY A 68 2.94 4.31 11.93
CA GLY A 68 3.40 3.19 12.75
C GLY A 68 3.07 1.81 12.17
N ASP A 69 2.29 1.72 11.09
CA ASP A 69 2.04 0.43 10.43
C ASP A 69 3.32 -0.12 9.78
N ARG A 70 3.50 -1.43 9.85
CA ARG A 70 4.62 -2.12 9.19
C ARG A 70 4.21 -2.58 7.81
N LEU A 71 5.03 -2.31 6.80
CA LEU A 71 4.86 -2.91 5.48
C LEU A 71 5.35 -4.35 5.50
N LEU A 72 4.45 -5.30 5.25
CA LEU A 72 4.78 -6.72 5.19
C LEU A 72 5.12 -7.13 3.78
N ARG A 73 4.24 -6.80 2.83
CA ARG A 73 4.41 -7.15 1.41
C ARG A 73 3.93 -6.04 0.50
N CYS A 74 4.51 -5.94 -0.69
CA CYS A 74 4.02 -5.04 -1.71
C CYS A 74 3.99 -5.70 -3.09
N SER A 75 3.14 -5.22 -3.98
CA SER A 75 3.13 -5.66 -5.36
C SER A 75 4.36 -5.14 -6.09
N ALA A 76 5.02 -5.98 -6.88
CA ALA A 76 6.12 -5.60 -7.74
C ALA A 76 6.00 -6.25 -9.11
N VAL A 77 6.38 -5.52 -10.16
CA VAL A 77 6.46 -6.06 -11.52
C VAL A 77 7.79 -6.80 -11.68
N VAL A 78 7.69 -8.12 -11.79
CA VAL A 78 8.83 -9.03 -11.99
C VAL A 78 8.94 -9.38 -13.46
N LEU A 79 10.14 -9.18 -14.02
CA LEU A 79 10.46 -9.52 -15.40
C LEU A 79 10.93 -10.98 -15.46
N GLY A 80 10.21 -11.81 -16.20
CA GLY A 80 10.56 -13.20 -16.50
C GLY A 80 11.05 -13.39 -17.94
N GLY A 81 11.77 -14.49 -18.15
CA GLY A 81 12.22 -14.94 -19.47
C GLY A 81 13.47 -14.23 -20.00
N GLN A 82 14.41 -15.02 -20.53
CA GLN A 82 15.40 -14.55 -21.49
C GLN A 82 14.84 -14.77 -22.90
N ALA A 83 13.96 -13.88 -23.33
CA ALA A 83 13.78 -13.68 -24.77
C ALA A 83 14.79 -12.61 -25.18
N ALA A 84 16.06 -13.01 -25.27
CA ALA A 84 16.99 -12.34 -26.16
C ALA A 84 16.45 -12.49 -27.58
N LEU A 85 15.50 -11.63 -27.97
CA LEU A 85 15.24 -11.43 -29.37
C LEU A 85 16.51 -10.76 -29.92
N LEU A 86 17.35 -11.61 -30.51
CA LEU A 86 18.45 -11.29 -31.43
C LEU A 86 17.92 -10.50 -32.64
N SER A 87 17.33 -9.33 -32.41
CA SER A 87 16.82 -8.46 -33.45
C SER A 87 16.99 -7.01 -33.00
N LEU A 88 18.08 -6.40 -33.45
CA LEU A 88 18.14 -4.94 -33.67
C LEU A 88 17.91 -4.05 -32.43
N GLY A 89 18.70 -4.26 -31.36
CA GLY A 89 19.10 -3.12 -30.51
C GLY A 89 18.37 -2.87 -29.17
N GLY A 90 17.77 -3.88 -28.52
CA GLY A 90 17.31 -3.71 -27.13
C GLY A 90 16.84 -5.01 -26.45
N LYS A 91 17.01 -5.09 -25.12
CA LYS A 91 16.44 -6.19 -24.31
C LYS A 91 14.92 -5.99 -24.20
N GLN A 92 14.13 -6.80 -24.89
CA GLN A 92 12.68 -6.85 -24.73
C GLN A 92 12.32 -8.00 -23.79
N TYR A 93 11.74 -7.68 -22.63
CA TYR A 93 11.16 -8.68 -21.73
C TYR A 93 9.74 -8.95 -22.19
N THR A 94 9.48 -10.13 -22.76
CA THR A 94 8.15 -10.49 -23.29
C THR A 94 7.21 -11.05 -22.22
N ASN A 95 7.75 -11.45 -21.07
CA ASN A 95 6.99 -12.02 -19.97
C ASN A 95 7.24 -11.18 -18.72
N TRP A 96 6.28 -10.34 -18.32
CA TRP A 96 6.28 -9.72 -16.99
C TRP A 96 5.03 -10.14 -16.25
N ARG A 97 5.13 -10.17 -14.92
CA ARG A 97 4.00 -10.49 -14.03
C ARG A 97 4.10 -9.65 -12.77
N ARG A 98 2.96 -9.35 -12.16
CA ARG A 98 2.94 -8.69 -10.85
C ARG A 98 2.88 -9.76 -9.76
N GLU A 99 3.79 -9.68 -8.80
CA GLU A 99 3.86 -10.57 -7.64
C GLU A 99 3.77 -9.76 -6.36
N LEU A 100 3.29 -10.37 -5.28
CA LEU A 100 3.31 -9.80 -3.95
C LEU A 100 4.60 -10.26 -3.25
N ILE A 101 5.57 -9.37 -3.08
CA ILE A 101 6.90 -9.69 -2.55
C ILE A 101 7.02 -9.34 -1.07
N GLU A 102 7.77 -10.15 -0.32
CA GLU A 102 8.04 -9.96 1.10
C GLU A 102 8.97 -8.76 1.32
N CYS A 103 8.54 -7.77 2.09
CA CYS A 103 9.30 -6.54 2.37
C CYS A 103 10.02 -6.58 3.72
N THR A 104 9.65 -7.50 4.63
CA THR A 104 10.15 -7.53 6.02
C THR A 104 11.64 -7.88 6.14
N SER A 105 12.24 -8.42 5.08
CA SER A 105 13.65 -8.80 4.97
C SER A 105 14.40 -8.04 3.86
N MET A 106 13.84 -6.91 3.41
CA MET A 106 14.41 -6.07 2.34
C MET A 106 15.06 -4.81 2.90
N THR A 107 16.03 -4.27 2.16
CA THR A 107 16.56 -2.92 2.40
C THR A 107 15.54 -1.86 1.99
N PHE A 108 15.68 -0.63 2.49
CA PHE A 108 14.83 0.49 2.07
C PHE A 108 14.81 0.66 0.55
N ASP A 109 15.98 0.64 -0.08
CA ASP A 109 16.12 0.84 -1.52
C ASP A 109 15.41 -0.26 -2.33
N ASP A 110 15.50 -1.52 -1.89
CA ASP A 110 14.81 -2.63 -2.54
C ASP A 110 13.29 -2.51 -2.42
N VAL A 111 12.78 -2.10 -1.25
CA VAL A 111 11.35 -1.82 -1.05
C VAL A 111 10.90 -0.68 -1.97
N MET A 112 11.65 0.43 -2.04
CA MET A 112 11.30 1.55 -2.91
C MET A 112 11.36 1.17 -4.40
N ALA A 113 12.32 0.32 -4.79
CA ALA A 113 12.41 -0.21 -6.16
C ALA A 113 11.22 -1.11 -6.50
N ALA A 114 10.82 -1.98 -5.58
CA ALA A 114 9.64 -2.84 -5.71
C ALA A 114 8.36 -2.02 -5.88
N LEU A 115 8.10 -1.07 -4.98
CA LEU A 115 6.99 -0.14 -5.09
C LEU A 115 7.04 0.60 -6.43
N GLY A 116 8.19 1.16 -6.78
CA GLY A 116 8.47 1.92 -8.00
C GLY A 116 8.25 1.15 -9.31
N SER A 117 8.39 -0.18 -9.29
CA SER A 117 8.20 -1.02 -10.48
C SER A 117 6.78 -0.94 -11.07
N ASN A 118 5.77 -0.60 -10.27
CA ASN A 118 4.37 -0.36 -10.67
C ASN A 118 4.19 1.05 -11.28
N SER A 119 5.08 1.45 -12.18
CA SER A 119 5.15 2.83 -12.72
C SER A 119 4.17 3.12 -13.86
N GLY A 120 3.30 2.19 -14.23
CA GLY A 120 2.46 2.25 -15.43
C GLY A 120 3.13 1.66 -16.69
N ARG A 121 4.46 1.55 -16.72
CA ARG A 121 5.23 1.01 -17.86
C ARG A 121 4.73 -0.34 -18.36
N PHE A 122 4.28 -1.19 -17.44
CA PHE A 122 3.82 -2.55 -17.72
C PHE A 122 2.31 -2.72 -17.58
N GLY A 123 1.58 -1.60 -17.58
CA GLY A 123 0.13 -1.55 -17.43
C GLY A 123 -0.34 -1.44 -15.98
N TYR A 124 0.52 -1.44 -14.97
CA TYR A 124 0.11 -1.31 -13.56
C TYR A 124 0.45 0.09 -13.02
N SER A 125 -0.56 0.88 -12.65
CA SER A 125 -0.42 2.25 -12.10
C SER A 125 -0.84 2.36 -10.62
N ASP A 126 -1.23 1.23 -10.04
CA ASP A 126 -1.59 1.03 -8.65
C ASP A 126 -0.56 0.12 -7.96
N VAL A 127 -0.56 0.16 -6.63
CA VAL A 127 0.23 -0.74 -5.80
C VAL A 127 -0.68 -1.43 -4.81
N VAL A 128 -0.54 -2.75 -4.69
CA VAL A 128 -1.17 -3.52 -3.63
C VAL A 128 -0.19 -3.64 -2.47
N LEU A 129 -0.63 -3.26 -1.27
CA LEU A 129 0.17 -3.30 -0.05
C LEU A 129 -0.50 -4.24 0.95
N GLU A 130 0.30 -5.03 1.64
CA GLU A 130 -0.10 -5.75 2.83
C GLU A 130 0.64 -5.17 4.02
N LEU A 131 -0.10 -4.63 4.97
CA LEU A 131 0.43 -3.98 6.16
C LEU A 131 -0.07 -4.68 7.42
N ALA A 132 0.64 -4.48 8.51
CA ALA A 132 0.16 -4.81 9.84
C ALA A 132 0.15 -3.57 10.71
N HIS A 133 -0.93 -3.41 11.47
CA HIS A 133 -0.89 -2.53 12.62
C HIS A 133 0.15 -3.05 13.62
N THR A 134 0.84 -2.13 14.28
CA THR A 134 1.81 -2.41 15.33
C THR A 134 1.38 -1.70 16.61
N ASP A 135 2.10 -1.93 17.71
CA ASP A 135 1.89 -1.16 18.94
C ASP A 135 2.18 0.34 18.77
N ALA A 136 2.91 0.72 17.72
CA ALA A 136 3.18 2.12 17.35
C ALA A 136 2.10 2.72 16.43
N SER A 137 1.14 1.93 15.95
CA SER A 137 0.11 2.42 15.04
C SER A 137 -0.83 3.41 15.74
N VAL A 138 -0.94 4.62 15.19
CA VAL A 138 -1.75 5.69 15.78
C VAL A 138 -3.05 5.87 14.99
N PRO A 139 -4.23 5.52 15.56
CA PRO A 139 -5.51 5.78 14.94
C PRO A 139 -5.73 7.28 14.77
N ARG A 140 -6.11 7.70 13.55
CA ARG A 140 -6.50 9.09 13.28
C ARG A 140 -8.01 9.18 13.10
N THR A 141 -8.61 10.25 13.62
CA THR A 141 -10.03 10.55 13.36
C THR A 141 -10.14 11.24 12.01
N ILE A 142 -10.48 10.46 10.98
CA ILE A 142 -10.89 10.99 9.68
C ILE A 142 -12.43 10.99 9.66
N PRO A 143 -13.10 12.12 9.39
CA PRO A 143 -14.54 12.12 9.24
C PRO A 143 -14.94 11.14 8.13
N ALA A 144 -15.93 10.29 8.39
CA ALA A 144 -16.31 9.22 7.46
C ALA A 144 -16.64 9.73 6.04
N SER A 145 -17.10 10.99 5.92
CA SER A 145 -17.40 11.66 4.66
C SER A 145 -16.16 12.00 3.81
N ALA A 146 -14.96 12.04 4.41
CA ALA A 146 -13.71 12.32 3.70
C ALA A 146 -13.01 11.04 3.24
N ARG A 147 -13.45 9.86 3.69
CA ARG A 147 -12.85 8.59 3.29
C ARG A 147 -13.25 8.24 1.87
N GLN A 148 -12.27 8.03 1.01
CA GLN A 148 -12.46 7.51 -0.34
C GLN A 148 -11.81 6.14 -0.42
N ARG A 149 -12.65 5.09 -0.51
CA ARG A 149 -12.16 3.75 -0.80
C ARG A 149 -11.70 3.70 -2.25
N LEU A 150 -10.40 3.55 -2.46
CA LEU A 150 -9.77 3.51 -3.77
C LEU A 150 -9.56 2.07 -4.27
N ASP A 151 -10.08 1.07 -3.54
CA ASP A 151 -10.01 -0.36 -3.87
C ASP A 151 -11.11 -0.83 -4.84
N ASP A 152 -11.99 0.06 -5.28
CA ASP A 152 -12.94 -0.23 -6.34
C ASP A 152 -12.20 -0.41 -7.68
N ASP A 153 -12.03 -1.66 -8.10
CA ASP A 153 -11.58 -2.09 -9.44
C ASP A 153 -12.48 -1.56 -10.58
N ALA A 154 -13.53 -0.81 -10.25
CA ALA A 154 -14.64 -0.45 -11.12
C ALA A 154 -14.28 0.57 -12.22
N ASP A 155 -13.26 1.41 -12.06
CA ASP A 155 -12.94 2.46 -13.05
C ASP A 155 -11.45 2.83 -13.05
N VAL A 156 -10.56 1.84 -13.21
CA VAL A 156 -9.21 2.16 -13.70
C VAL A 156 -9.33 2.42 -15.20
N ASP A 157 -9.63 3.69 -15.55
CA ASP A 157 -9.45 4.19 -16.90
C ASP A 157 -7.96 4.05 -17.22
N TRP A 158 -7.64 2.99 -17.97
CA TRP A 158 -6.28 2.68 -18.37
C TRP A 158 -5.83 3.76 -19.34
N GLU A 159 -5.24 4.85 -18.81
CA GLU A 159 -4.56 5.84 -19.65
C GLU A 159 -3.52 5.11 -20.49
N TRP A 160 -3.83 4.98 -21.77
CA TRP A 160 -3.17 4.03 -22.65
C TRP A 160 -1.86 4.60 -23.16
N THR A 161 -0.80 4.46 -22.38
CA THR A 161 0.57 4.72 -22.83
C THR A 161 1.12 3.49 -23.57
N GLY A 162 0.49 3.15 -24.69
CA GLY A 162 1.01 2.19 -25.66
C GLY A 162 1.87 2.91 -26.69
N THR A 163 2.90 2.23 -27.20
CA THR A 163 3.71 2.75 -28.32
C THR A 163 2.80 2.94 -29.53
N LYS A 164 2.72 4.16 -30.06
CA LYS A 164 2.01 4.46 -31.32
C LYS A 164 2.97 4.22 -32.48
N VAL A 165 2.63 3.29 -33.37
CA VAL A 165 3.30 3.11 -34.66
C VAL A 165 2.23 3.24 -35.73
N ASP A 166 2.38 4.20 -36.64
CA ASP A 166 1.47 4.44 -37.76
C ASP A 166 -0.02 4.59 -37.36
N GLY A 167 -0.29 5.19 -36.20
CA GLY A 167 -1.65 5.41 -35.71
C GLY A 167 -2.30 4.17 -35.08
N VAL A 168 -1.63 3.02 -35.07
CA VAL A 168 -2.06 1.82 -34.34
C VAL A 168 -1.51 1.88 -32.92
N GLN A 169 -2.42 1.90 -31.95
CA GLN A 169 -2.10 1.86 -30.53
C GLN A 169 -2.31 0.42 -30.06
N THR A 170 -1.24 -0.29 -29.67
CA THR A 170 -1.41 -1.59 -29.02
C THR A 170 -1.65 -1.36 -27.53
N PRO A 171 -2.78 -1.78 -26.95
CA PRO A 171 -2.97 -1.75 -25.51
C PRO A 171 -1.99 -2.70 -24.87
N LEU A 172 -1.20 -2.18 -23.95
CA LEU A 172 -0.63 -3.05 -22.94
C LEU A 172 -1.68 -3.28 -21.86
N ARG A 173 -2.61 -4.20 -22.12
CA ARG A 173 -3.49 -4.69 -21.04
C ARG A 173 -2.63 -5.57 -20.15
N PRO A 174 -2.36 -5.19 -18.88
CA PRO A 174 -1.62 -6.05 -17.98
C PRO A 174 -2.41 -7.35 -17.74
N PRO A 175 -1.73 -8.49 -17.51
CA PRO A 175 -2.41 -9.66 -16.99
C PRO A 175 -3.03 -9.34 -15.61
N PRO A 176 -4.13 -10.02 -15.22
CA PRO A 176 -4.68 -9.86 -13.89
C PRO A 176 -3.67 -10.26 -12.82
N ASP A 177 -3.86 -9.75 -11.61
CA ASP A 177 -3.03 -10.15 -10.47
C ASP A 177 -3.18 -11.63 -10.16
N ALA A 178 -2.07 -12.25 -9.79
CA ALA A 178 -2.01 -13.67 -9.46
C ALA A 178 -2.09 -13.96 -7.94
N PHE A 179 -2.46 -12.96 -7.13
CA PHE A 179 -2.39 -12.98 -5.66
C PHE A 179 -3.58 -12.34 -4.96
#